data_AF-A0A4R4RLR5-F1
#
_entry.id   AF-A0A4R4RLR5-F1
#
_cell.length_a   1.000
_cell.length_b   1.000
_cell.length_c   1.000
_cell.angle_alpha   90.00
_cell.angle_beta   90.00
_cell.angle_gamma   90.00
#
_symmetry.space_group_name_H-M   'P 1'
#
loop_
_entity.id
_entity.type
_entity.pdbx_description
1 polymer ?
#
loop_
_entity_poly.entity_id
_entity_poly.type
_entity_poly.pdbx_seq_one_letter_code
_entity_poly.pdbx_strand_id
1 'polypeptide(L)'
;AFPRADEFDPGRTPNPHAGFGHGRHMCLGAPHARVQLQVALAALLHRFGDLSLAVGPERLEWRDRMFVRGLWRLPVTWTPGPGR
;
A
#
# COMPACT_ATOMS: atom_id res chain seq x y z
N ALA A 1 -0.61 -18.85 11.15
CA ALA A 1 0.14 -17.79 11.85
C ALA A 1 1.37 -17.44 11.03
N PHE A 2 1.82 -16.18 11.04
CA PHE A 2 2.92 -15.67 10.19
C PHE A 2 4.25 -15.64 10.97
N PRO A 3 5.32 -16.30 10.51
CA PRO A 3 6.66 -16.12 11.07
C PRO A 3 7.15 -14.69 10.80
N ARG A 4 7.84 -14.05 11.74
CA ARG A 4 8.30 -12.65 11.63
C ARG A 4 7.15 -11.72 11.19
N ALA A 5 6.03 -11.76 11.91
CA ALA A 5 4.78 -11.11 11.51
C ALA A 5 4.88 -9.58 11.42
N ASP A 6 5.80 -8.97 12.18
CA ASP A 6 6.01 -7.52 12.21
C ASP A 6 6.93 -7.02 11.07
N GLU A 7 7.51 -7.94 10.30
CA GLU A 7 8.39 -7.61 9.18
C GLU A 7 7.63 -7.56 7.85
N PHE A 8 7.85 -6.50 7.09
CA PHE A 8 7.35 -6.38 5.72
C PHE A 8 8.21 -7.22 4.76
N ASP A 9 7.65 -8.35 4.34
CA ASP A 9 8.26 -9.25 3.35
C ASP A 9 7.35 -9.36 2.12
N PRO A 10 7.65 -8.66 1.01
CA PRO A 10 6.85 -8.70 -0.21
C PRO A 10 6.94 -10.06 -0.93
N GLY A 11 7.94 -10.89 -0.65
CA GLY A 11 8.14 -12.20 -1.25
C GLY A 11 7.48 -13.35 -0.47
N ARG A 12 6.82 -13.05 0.65
CA ARG A 12 6.23 -14.06 1.54
C ARG A 12 5.26 -14.98 0.79
N THR A 13 5.53 -16.29 0.83
CA THR A 13 4.67 -17.33 0.28
C THR A 13 4.68 -18.60 1.16
N PRO A 14 3.51 -19.20 1.49
CA PRO A 14 2.16 -18.68 1.27
C PRO A 14 1.86 -17.46 2.15
N ASN A 15 0.94 -16.59 1.72
CA ASN A 15 0.52 -15.41 2.48
C ASN A 15 -1.01 -15.38 2.71
N PRO A 16 -1.56 -16.27 3.57
CA PRO A 16 -2.99 -16.39 3.81
C PRO A 16 -3.53 -15.29 4.75
N HIS A 17 -3.42 -14.02 4.34
CA HIS A 17 -3.86 -12.87 5.14
C HIS A 17 -5.40 -12.71 5.15
N ALA A 18 -5.92 -12.17 6.25
CA ALA A 18 -7.36 -11.89 6.41
C ALA A 18 -7.77 -10.47 5.97
N GLY A 19 -6.92 -9.77 5.21
CA GLY A 19 -7.13 -8.36 4.82
C GLY A 19 -8.39 -8.11 3.96
N PHE A 20 -8.95 -9.16 3.35
CA PHE A 20 -10.21 -9.12 2.61
C PHE A 20 -11.36 -9.85 3.34
N GLY A 21 -11.20 -10.16 4.63
CA GLY A 21 -12.14 -10.99 5.39
C GLY A 21 -12.12 -12.46 4.95
N HIS A 22 -13.10 -13.23 5.45
CA HIS A 22 -13.25 -14.66 5.19
C HIS A 22 -14.73 -15.09 5.28
N GLY A 23 -15.07 -16.25 4.71
CA GLY A 23 -16.41 -16.85 4.79
C GLY A 23 -17.46 -16.08 3.99
N ARG A 24 -18.71 -16.09 4.48
CA ARG A 24 -19.88 -15.51 3.80
C ARG A 24 -19.77 -14.01 3.49
N HIS A 25 -18.93 -13.29 4.24
CA HIS A 25 -18.71 -11.85 4.08
C HIS A 25 -17.31 -11.53 3.54
N MET A 26 -16.66 -12.49 2.89
CA MET A 26 -15.41 -12.23 2.17
C MET A 26 -15.64 -11.10 1.15
N CYS A 27 -14.67 -10.19 1.07
CA CYS A 27 -14.79 -8.97 0.27
C CYS A 27 -15.05 -9.30 -1.20
N LEU A 28 -16.26 -8.96 -1.67
CA LEU A 28 -16.65 -9.12 -3.07
C LEU A 28 -15.70 -8.38 -4.03
N GLY A 29 -15.12 -7.27 -3.58
CA GLY A 29 -14.18 -6.45 -4.35
C GLY A 29 -12.73 -6.94 -4.36
N ALA A 30 -12.41 -8.04 -3.68
CA ALA A 30 -11.01 -8.47 -3.52
C ALA A 30 -10.24 -8.73 -4.83
N PRO A 31 -10.85 -9.28 -5.91
CA PRO A 31 -10.16 -9.39 -7.21
C PRO A 31 -9.91 -8.02 -7.84
N HIS A 32 -10.89 -7.12 -7.79
CA HIS A 32 -10.78 -5.78 -8.38
C HIS A 32 -9.73 -4.92 -7.66
N ALA A 33 -9.74 -4.93 -6.32
CA ALA A 33 -8.75 -4.23 -5.52
C ALA A 33 -7.31 -4.70 -5.82
N ARG A 34 -7.11 -5.99 -6.08
CA ARG A 34 -5.79 -6.53 -6.48
C ARG A 34 -5.33 -5.98 -7.82
N VAL A 35 -6.20 -6.00 -8.83
CA VAL A 35 -5.88 -5.43 -10.16
C VAL A 35 -5.57 -3.95 -10.06
N GLN A 36 -6.39 -3.19 -9.33
CA GLN A 36 -6.13 -1.76 -9.12
C GLN A 36 -4.78 -1.52 -8.47
N LEU A 37 -4.42 -2.26 -7.42
CA LEU A 37 -3.15 -2.10 -6.73
C LEU A 37 -1.96 -2.47 -7.63
N GLN A 38 -2.06 -3.53 -8.41
CA GLN A 38 -1.02 -3.96 -9.35
C GLN A 38 -0.75 -2.88 -10.41
N VAL A 39 -1.82 -2.35 -11.03
CA VAL A 39 -1.71 -1.30 -12.05
C VAL A 39 -1.18 0.00 -11.44
N ALA A 40 -1.74 0.42 -10.30
CA ALA A 40 -1.36 1.67 -9.65
C ALA A 40 0.10 1.67 -9.19
N LEU A 41 0.56 0.60 -8.54
CA LEU A 41 1.96 0.49 -8.09
C LEU A 41 2.93 0.42 -9.27
N ALA A 42 2.62 -0.37 -10.31
CA ALA A 42 3.46 -0.44 -11.51
C ALA A 42 3.57 0.94 -12.20
N ALA A 43 2.44 1.63 -12.38
CA ALA A 43 2.43 2.96 -12.99
C ALA A 43 3.17 4.01 -12.15
N LEU A 44 2.99 3.98 -10.82
CA LEU A 44 3.66 4.89 -9.89
C LEU A 44 5.18 4.71 -9.95
N LEU A 45 5.66 3.48 -9.79
CA LEU A 45 7.09 3.18 -9.77
C LEU A 45 7.76 3.38 -11.14
N HIS A 46 7.04 3.13 -12.23
CA HIS A 46 7.56 3.40 -13.57
C HIS A 46 7.68 4.90 -13.86
N ARG A 47 6.73 5.72 -13.41
CA ARG A 47 6.69 7.15 -13.70
C ARG A 47 7.59 7.98 -12.77
N PHE A 48 7.73 7.57 -11.51
CA PHE A 48 8.43 8.31 -10.47
C PHE A 48 9.56 7.45 -9.89
N GLY A 49 10.63 7.29 -10.66
CA GLY A 49 11.72 6.35 -10.32
C GLY A 49 12.52 6.68 -9.06
N ASP A 50 12.52 7.95 -8.64
CA ASP A 50 13.20 8.45 -7.43
C ASP A 50 12.21 8.94 -6.35
N LEU A 51 10.98 8.39 -6.36
CA LEU A 51 9.95 8.73 -5.39
C LEU A 51 10.41 8.49 -3.95
N SER A 52 10.35 9.53 -3.13
CA SER A 52 10.73 9.49 -1.71
C SER A 52 9.76 10.30 -0.84
N LEU A 53 9.79 10.08 0.48
CA LEU A 53 9.01 10.90 1.41
C LEU A 53 9.56 12.34 1.42
N ALA A 54 8.66 13.32 1.29
CA ALA A 54 9.01 14.74 1.39
C ALA A 54 9.18 15.21 2.86
N VAL A 55 8.82 14.35 3.81
CA VAL A 55 8.91 14.58 5.26
C VAL A 55 9.50 13.36 5.96
N GLY A 56 9.98 13.55 7.18
CA GLY A 56 10.43 12.43 8.00
C GLY A 56 9.24 11.53 8.41
N PRO A 57 9.41 10.20 8.53
CA PRO A 57 8.33 9.26 8.84
C PRO A 57 7.57 9.59 10.13
N GLU A 58 8.23 10.21 11.10
CA GLU A 58 7.67 10.65 12.38
C GLU A 58 6.59 11.73 12.23
N ARG A 59 6.54 12.42 11.08
CA ARG A 59 5.52 13.42 10.75
C ARG A 59 4.29 12.85 10.04
N LEU A 60 4.27 11.54 9.79
CA LEU A 60 3.14 10.89 9.12
C LEU A 60 2.00 10.64 10.12
N GLU A 61 0.84 11.20 9.81
CA GLU A 61 -0.36 11.06 10.64
C GLU A 61 -1.20 9.87 10.18
N TRP A 62 -1.31 8.86 11.05
CA TRP A 62 -2.21 7.73 10.83
C TRP A 62 -3.65 8.09 11.11
N ARG A 63 -4.56 7.50 10.33
CA ARG A 63 -6.00 7.47 10.64
C ARG A 63 -6.23 6.53 11.82
N ASP A 64 -6.50 7.11 12.99
CA ASP A 64 -6.67 6.41 14.27
C ASP A 64 -8.13 6.06 14.60
N ARG A 65 -9.09 6.77 13.98
CA ARG A 65 -10.54 6.68 14.28
C ARG A 65 -11.40 6.16 13.13
N MET A 66 -10.80 5.63 12.07
CA MET A 66 -11.53 5.01 10.95
C MET A 66 -11.29 3.49 10.89
N PHE A 67 -12.31 2.76 10.44
CA PHE A 67 -12.22 1.32 10.15
C PHE A 67 -11.13 1.00 9.12
N VAL A 68 -10.88 1.91 8.17
CA VAL A 68 -9.84 1.77 7.16
C VAL A 68 -8.54 2.39 7.67
N ARG A 69 -7.56 1.55 7.96
CA ARG A 69 -6.20 1.98 8.30
C ARG A 69 -5.51 2.61 7.09
N GLY A 70 -4.89 3.76 7.31
CA GLY A 70 -4.13 4.48 6.29
C GLY A 70 -3.58 5.78 6.85
N LEU A 71 -2.85 6.54 6.04
CA LEU A 71 -2.37 7.87 6.39
C LEU A 71 -3.40 8.94 5.99
N TRP A 72 -3.46 10.04 6.73
CA TRP A 72 -4.22 11.22 6.29
C TRP A 72 -3.60 11.86 5.06
N ARG A 73 -2.27 11.90 5.02
CA ARG A 73 -1.47 12.44 3.91
C ARG A 73 -0.20 11.62 3.78
N LEU A 74 0.27 11.45 2.55
CA LEU A 74 1.57 10.88 2.23
C LEU A 74 2.35 11.89 1.37
N PRO A 75 3.04 12.88 2.00
CA PRO A 75 3.83 13.85 1.27
C PRO A 75 5.03 13.17 0.61
N VAL A 76 5.17 13.33 -0.71
CA VAL A 76 6.22 12.70 -1.51
C VAL A 76 6.91 13.72 -2.41
N THR A 77 8.15 13.42 -2.79
CA THR A 77 8.95 14.19 -3.74
C THR A 77 9.59 13.26 -4.76
N TRP A 78 9.91 13.79 -5.94
CA TRP A 78 10.56 13.10 -7.05
C TRP A 78 11.18 14.15 -7.99
N THR A 79 12.13 13.76 -8.84
CA THR A 79 12.68 14.66 -9.86
C THR A 79 11.66 14.85 -10.98
N PRO A 80 11.24 16.08 -11.31
CA PRO A 80 10.33 16.33 -12.42
C PRO A 80 10.92 15.79 -13.72
N GLY A 81 10.25 14.83 -14.35
CA GLY A 81 10.58 14.41 -15.71
C GLY A 81 10.23 15.51 -16.72
N PRO A 82 10.81 15.50 -17.93
CA PRO A 82 10.31 16.32 -19.03
C PRO A 82 8.82 16.02 -19.18
N GLY A 83 8.00 17.08 -19.08
CA GLY A 83 6.54 16.94 -19.13
C GLY A 83 6.12 16.12 -20.34
N ARG A 84 5.24 15.14 -20.11
CA ARG A 84 4.60 14.39 -21.19
C ARG A 84 3.47 15.21 -21.79
#